data_AF-A0A344TPC6-F1
#
_entry.id   AF-A0A344TPC6-F1
#
_cell.length_a   1.000
_cell.length_b   1.000
_cell.length_c   1.000
_cell.angle_alpha   90.00
_cell.angle_beta   90.00
_cell.angle_gamma   90.00
#
_symmetry.space_group_name_H-M   'P 1'
#
loop_
_entity.id
_entity.type
_entity.pdbx_description
1 polymer ?
#
loop_
_entity_poly.entity_id
_entity_poly.type
_entity_poly.pdbx_seq_one_letter_code
_entity_poly.pdbx_strand_id
1 'polypeptide(L)'
;MIAQLLSFAFITFNSFVWGAIIKRITSWTTSFYLDFLVGFAACNAILTLVSIFYPINEQISVLLLAISSGILVFNLGWMRQYSKCIYTTLILMMRQYYVWFSLAVIFVIIVFFKSLYSPSLHYDAGLYHIQSIKWISEYPTVKGLGNLNYTFGYNFNIFTWFAASSFQGFFKQPIYSVNFTLTFFFAFFIFCHLAIQVKFKRYFLAGAFLLILYSTIYHYYPHISTTTNNIAVFILITTIFISLTEVDKKNDLIFPIIILSVYSVTIKISALPVLLLAAYLSLNKLNLKNRRKYIDCLVICCLILLPWLYKNVILTGWVIYPINYIDLFSFEWKIPYENVVEIKRMIKIFTQGGESNWIIPWVKSQNIADILILSGALILSGIVLLKILTKKIYKSQTLLVGIITSLSGVLFMFFNAPNLWYGMSFVCCTILLAMNFINIESNICKYLFYGAGILIFSTFLKDNWFHPWHFTKHLSERYLLPYPIDKQPNSSFSYFLIDKKIKCYYPIFSDQCYDYNLPCTYKENQELHLIGGTIKEGFYYKSK
;
A
#
# COMPACT_ATOMS: atom_id res chain seq x y z
N MET A 1 -22.23 -7.34 -3.78
CA MET A 1 -21.49 -8.27 -2.90
C MET A 1 -20.76 -9.33 -3.70
N ILE A 2 -21.44 -10.05 -4.60
CA ILE A 2 -20.83 -11.10 -5.44
C ILE A 2 -19.61 -10.58 -6.19
N ALA A 3 -19.72 -9.44 -6.87
CA ALA A 3 -18.60 -8.88 -7.63
C ALA A 3 -17.36 -8.59 -6.76
N GLN A 4 -17.58 -8.04 -5.56
CA GLN A 4 -16.52 -7.78 -4.58
C GLN A 4 -15.86 -9.09 -4.09
N LEU A 5 -16.66 -10.13 -3.83
CA LEU A 5 -16.16 -11.44 -3.39
C LEU A 5 -15.41 -12.16 -4.52
N LEU A 6 -15.85 -12.06 -5.77
CA LEU A 6 -15.16 -12.61 -6.92
C LEU A 6 -13.82 -11.91 -7.13
N SER A 7 -13.78 -10.58 -7.04
CA SER A 7 -12.55 -9.80 -7.11
C SER A 7 -11.58 -10.15 -5.95
N PHE A 8 -12.09 -10.26 -4.72
CA PHE A 8 -11.33 -10.74 -3.57
C PHE A 8 -10.77 -12.16 -3.79
N ALA A 9 -11.59 -13.09 -4.28
CA ALA A 9 -11.20 -14.47 -4.54
C ALA A 9 -10.13 -14.54 -5.65
N PHE A 10 -10.26 -13.72 -6.69
CA PHE A 10 -9.28 -13.62 -7.77
C PHE A 10 -7.90 -13.16 -7.23
N ILE A 11 -7.85 -12.07 -6.46
CA ILE A 11 -6.59 -11.59 -5.88
C ILE A 11 -6.01 -12.65 -4.94
N THR A 12 -6.85 -13.22 -4.08
CA THR A 12 -6.47 -14.24 -3.10
C THR A 12 -5.87 -15.48 -3.76
N PHE A 13 -6.57 -16.04 -4.75
CA PHE A 13 -6.14 -17.23 -5.47
C PHE A 13 -4.80 -17.03 -6.17
N ASN A 14 -4.68 -15.97 -6.98
CA ASN A 14 -3.43 -15.69 -7.69
C ASN A 14 -2.28 -15.45 -6.71
N SER A 15 -2.50 -14.66 -5.67
CA SER A 15 -1.45 -14.36 -4.67
C SER A 15 -0.99 -15.62 -3.93
N PHE A 16 -1.90 -16.52 -3.54
CA PHE A 16 -1.49 -17.77 -2.90
C PHE A 16 -0.78 -18.72 -3.86
N VAL A 17 -1.24 -18.87 -5.10
CA VAL A 17 -0.59 -19.76 -6.08
C VAL A 17 0.84 -19.28 -6.37
N TRP A 18 1.02 -17.99 -6.66
CA TRP A 18 2.33 -17.41 -6.92
C TRP A 18 3.23 -17.40 -5.68
N GLY A 19 2.66 -17.13 -4.50
CA GLY A 19 3.38 -17.21 -3.24
C GLY A 19 3.88 -18.62 -2.93
N ALA A 20 3.03 -19.62 -3.17
CA ALA A 20 3.34 -21.01 -2.93
C ALA A 20 4.40 -21.53 -3.90
N ILE A 21 4.30 -21.22 -5.20
CA ILE A 21 5.34 -21.65 -6.17
C ILE A 21 6.68 -20.97 -5.88
N ILE A 22 6.71 -19.68 -5.50
CA ILE A 22 7.93 -19.00 -5.07
C ILE A 22 8.52 -19.70 -3.86
N LYS A 23 7.70 -20.02 -2.84
CA LYS A 23 8.14 -20.78 -1.68
C LYS A 23 8.73 -22.13 -2.03
N ARG A 24 8.14 -22.84 -2.98
CA ARG A 24 8.66 -24.12 -3.46
C ARG A 24 10.03 -23.95 -4.12
N ILE A 25 10.19 -22.95 -4.98
CA ILE A 25 11.42 -22.68 -5.72
C ILE A 25 12.54 -22.26 -4.76
N THR A 26 12.26 -21.31 -3.87
CA THR A 26 13.25 -20.76 -2.94
C THR A 26 13.50 -21.68 -1.74
N SER A 27 12.61 -22.64 -1.47
CA SER A 27 12.67 -23.53 -0.31
C SER A 27 12.79 -22.77 1.01
N TRP A 28 12.16 -21.60 1.12
CA TRP A 28 12.15 -20.80 2.35
C TRP A 28 11.08 -21.28 3.35
N THR A 29 11.30 -21.02 4.63
CA THR A 29 10.37 -21.36 5.72
C THR A 29 9.68 -20.11 6.27
N THR A 30 8.58 -19.74 5.64
CA THR A 30 7.78 -18.54 5.93
C THR A 30 6.33 -18.89 6.28
N SER A 31 5.61 -17.95 6.89
CA SER A 31 4.17 -18.10 7.15
C SER A 31 3.36 -17.96 5.85
N PHE A 32 2.16 -18.53 5.82
CA PHE A 32 1.26 -18.40 4.66
C PHE A 32 0.85 -16.95 4.38
N TYR A 33 0.85 -16.09 5.42
CA TYR A 33 0.60 -14.66 5.27
C TYR A 33 1.71 -13.96 4.48
N LEU A 34 2.98 -14.27 4.77
CA LEU A 34 4.11 -13.74 4.01
C LEU A 34 4.16 -14.33 2.60
N ASP A 35 3.82 -15.61 2.44
CA ASP A 35 3.70 -16.24 1.13
C ASP A 35 2.65 -15.50 0.27
N PHE A 36 1.48 -15.20 0.84
CA PHE A 36 0.45 -14.40 0.19
C PHE A 36 0.97 -13.02 -0.25
N LEU A 37 1.65 -12.27 0.63
CA LEU A 37 2.17 -10.94 0.28
C LEU A 37 3.27 -10.99 -0.79
N VAL A 38 4.15 -11.98 -0.75
CA VAL A 38 5.17 -12.17 -1.80
C VAL A 38 4.51 -12.52 -3.12
N GLY A 39 3.52 -13.42 -3.11
CA GLY A 39 2.77 -13.76 -4.32
C GLY A 39 1.96 -12.59 -4.85
N PHE A 40 1.39 -11.76 -3.97
CA PHE A 40 0.72 -10.50 -4.34
C PHE A 40 1.70 -9.54 -5.03
N ALA A 41 2.93 -9.39 -4.50
CA ALA A 41 3.97 -8.58 -5.13
C ALA A 41 4.41 -9.14 -6.49
N ALA A 42 4.57 -10.46 -6.61
CA ALA A 42 4.96 -11.13 -7.85
C ALA A 42 3.90 -10.98 -8.95
N CYS A 43 2.62 -11.18 -8.62
CA CYS A 43 1.53 -10.92 -9.55
C CYS A 43 1.49 -9.47 -10.01
N ASN A 44 1.68 -8.50 -9.09
CA ASN A 44 1.73 -7.09 -9.47
C ASN A 44 2.89 -6.80 -10.43
N ALA A 45 4.05 -7.43 -10.21
CA ALA A 45 5.21 -7.29 -11.09
C ALA A 45 4.91 -7.82 -12.51
N ILE A 46 4.25 -8.97 -12.62
CA ILE A 46 3.80 -9.53 -13.90
C ILE A 46 2.81 -8.58 -14.58
N LEU A 47 1.79 -8.11 -13.86
CA LEU A 47 0.81 -7.16 -14.38
C LEU A 47 1.48 -5.85 -14.82
N THR A 48 2.49 -5.40 -14.10
CA THR A 48 3.25 -4.19 -14.45
C THR A 48 4.05 -4.39 -15.72
N LEU A 49 4.73 -5.53 -15.85
CA LEU A 49 5.46 -5.90 -17.06
C LEU A 49 4.51 -5.96 -18.27
N VAL A 50 3.34 -6.58 -18.11
CA VAL A 50 2.32 -6.65 -19.17
C VAL A 50 1.80 -5.24 -19.50
N SER A 51 1.56 -4.39 -18.50
CA SER A 51 0.99 -3.04 -18.68
C SER A 51 1.84 -2.10 -19.52
N ILE A 52 3.13 -2.42 -19.69
CA ILE A 52 4.02 -1.69 -20.59
C ILE A 52 3.56 -1.85 -22.04
N PHE A 53 3.14 -3.05 -22.42
CA PHE A 53 2.88 -3.43 -23.82
C PHE A 53 1.39 -3.59 -24.13
N TYR A 54 0.57 -3.96 -23.14
CA TYR A 54 -0.85 -4.25 -23.30
C TYR A 54 -1.68 -3.57 -22.21
N PRO A 55 -2.92 -3.15 -22.50
CA PRO A 55 -3.85 -2.70 -21.47
C PRO A 55 -4.20 -3.84 -20.50
N ILE A 56 -4.34 -3.52 -19.21
CA ILE A 56 -4.75 -4.48 -18.18
C ILE A 56 -6.28 -4.53 -18.11
N ASN A 57 -6.87 -5.23 -19.05
CA ASN A 57 -8.31 -5.48 -19.15
C ASN A 57 -8.68 -6.89 -18.66
N GLU A 58 -9.94 -7.28 -18.84
CA GLU A 58 -10.47 -8.57 -18.42
C GLU A 58 -9.77 -9.75 -19.08
N GLN A 59 -9.27 -9.58 -20.31
CA GLN A 59 -8.54 -10.64 -21.02
C GLN A 59 -7.23 -10.97 -20.31
N ILE A 60 -6.50 -9.93 -19.86
CA ILE A 60 -5.29 -10.12 -19.05
C ILE A 60 -5.62 -10.73 -17.69
N SER A 61 -6.75 -10.35 -17.08
CA SER A 61 -7.19 -10.98 -15.83
C SER A 61 -7.51 -12.46 -15.99
N VAL A 62 -8.22 -12.83 -17.06
CA VAL A 62 -8.51 -14.24 -17.40
C VAL A 62 -7.21 -15.00 -17.71
N LEU A 63 -6.28 -14.39 -18.44
CA LEU A 63 -4.98 -14.99 -18.72
C LEU A 63 -4.17 -15.25 -17.45
N LEU A 64 -4.12 -14.27 -16.53
CA LEU A 64 -3.45 -14.44 -15.24
C LEU A 64 -4.09 -15.58 -14.43
N LEU A 65 -5.41 -15.65 -14.40
CA LEU A 65 -6.14 -16.75 -13.75
C LEU A 65 -5.83 -18.11 -14.39
N ALA A 66 -5.78 -18.17 -15.72
CA ALA A 66 -5.46 -19.39 -16.46
C ALA A 66 -4.02 -19.86 -16.19
N ILE A 67 -3.04 -18.95 -16.16
CA ILE A 67 -1.66 -19.25 -15.82
C ILE A 67 -1.56 -19.77 -14.38
N SER A 68 -2.17 -19.10 -13.42
CA SER A 68 -2.19 -19.55 -12.02
C SER A 68 -2.88 -20.90 -11.86
N SER A 69 -3.98 -21.14 -12.60
CA SER A 69 -4.65 -22.44 -12.61
C SER A 69 -3.76 -23.53 -13.21
N GLY A 70 -3.03 -23.24 -14.29
CA GLY A 70 -2.02 -24.12 -14.86
C GLY A 70 -0.92 -24.47 -13.84
N ILE A 71 -0.35 -23.46 -13.16
CA ILE A 71 0.65 -23.67 -12.11
C ILE A 71 0.10 -24.58 -11.01
N LEU A 72 -1.14 -24.35 -10.56
CA LEU A 72 -1.80 -25.21 -9.58
C LEU A 72 -1.89 -26.66 -10.08
N VAL A 73 -2.37 -26.88 -11.31
CA VAL A 73 -2.57 -28.20 -11.92
C VAL A 73 -1.25 -28.95 -12.09
N PHE A 74 -0.21 -28.30 -12.60
CA PHE A 74 1.11 -28.93 -12.76
C PHE A 74 1.80 -29.24 -11.41
N ASN A 75 1.38 -28.61 -10.32
CA ASN A 75 1.97 -28.76 -8.99
C ASN A 75 0.99 -29.33 -7.95
N LEU A 76 -0.08 -30.02 -8.38
CA LEU A 76 -1.19 -30.45 -7.52
C LEU A 76 -0.76 -31.19 -6.25
N GLY A 77 0.18 -32.14 -6.36
CA GLY A 77 0.64 -32.93 -5.22
C GLY A 77 1.23 -32.05 -4.12
N TRP A 78 2.13 -31.15 -4.49
CA TRP A 78 2.75 -30.21 -3.56
C TRP A 78 1.76 -29.15 -3.06
N MET A 79 0.91 -28.62 -3.94
CA MET A 79 -0.10 -27.61 -3.60
C MET A 79 -1.14 -28.17 -2.61
N ARG A 80 -1.50 -29.45 -2.70
CA ARG A 80 -2.36 -30.14 -1.72
C ARG A 80 -1.70 -30.23 -0.35
N GLN A 81 -0.40 -30.50 -0.29
CA GLN A 81 0.34 -30.51 0.99
C GLN A 81 0.41 -29.10 1.58
N TYR A 82 0.74 -28.11 0.74
CA TYR A 82 0.79 -26.71 1.13
C TYR A 82 -0.56 -26.21 1.68
N SER A 83 -1.66 -26.49 0.98
CA SER A 83 -3.01 -26.11 1.44
C SER A 83 -3.41 -26.83 2.73
N LYS A 84 -3.02 -28.11 2.90
CA LYS A 84 -3.21 -28.84 4.15
C LYS A 84 -2.43 -28.20 5.30
N CYS A 85 -1.21 -27.73 5.08
CA CYS A 85 -0.44 -26.98 6.08
C CYS A 85 -1.15 -25.65 6.46
N ILE A 86 -1.69 -24.91 5.49
CA ILE A 86 -2.46 -23.69 5.77
C ILE A 86 -3.70 -24.02 6.61
N TYR A 87 -4.49 -24.99 6.15
CA TYR A 87 -5.74 -25.40 6.79
C TYR A 87 -5.51 -25.86 8.24
N THR A 88 -4.54 -26.74 8.47
CA THR A 88 -4.15 -27.18 9.82
C THR A 88 -3.71 -26.01 10.70
N THR A 89 -2.90 -25.09 10.16
CA THR A 89 -2.49 -23.87 10.89
C THR A 89 -3.70 -23.02 11.29
N LEU A 90 -4.64 -22.78 10.37
CA LEU A 90 -5.85 -22.01 10.62
C LEU A 90 -6.75 -22.67 11.68
N ILE A 91 -6.92 -24.00 11.64
CA ILE A 91 -7.67 -24.72 12.67
C ILE A 91 -7.00 -24.60 14.03
N LEU A 92 -5.68 -24.76 14.09
CA LEU A 92 -4.94 -24.61 15.34
C LEU A 92 -5.10 -23.20 15.89
N MET A 93 -5.00 -22.17 15.03
CA MET A 93 -5.23 -20.78 15.42
C MET A 93 -6.66 -20.56 15.93
N MET A 94 -7.67 -21.08 15.22
CA MET A 94 -9.07 -21.00 15.61
C MET A 94 -9.34 -21.70 16.95
N ARG A 95 -8.75 -22.88 17.19
CA ARG A 95 -8.92 -23.62 18.46
C ARG A 95 -8.17 -22.99 19.62
N GLN A 96 -6.91 -22.61 19.40
CA GLN A 96 -6.02 -22.10 20.45
C GLN A 96 -6.30 -20.64 20.82
N TYR A 97 -6.79 -19.85 19.85
CA TYR A 97 -6.99 -18.40 19.99
C TYR A 97 -8.41 -17.98 19.57
N TYR A 98 -9.42 -18.79 19.89
CA TYR A 98 -10.80 -18.63 19.41
C TYR A 98 -11.38 -17.23 19.62
N VAL A 99 -11.16 -16.60 20.78
CA VAL A 99 -11.66 -15.23 21.06
C VAL A 99 -11.09 -14.22 20.05
N TRP A 100 -9.77 -14.24 19.86
CA TRP A 100 -9.09 -13.31 18.94
C TRP A 100 -9.38 -13.63 17.48
N PHE A 101 -9.55 -14.91 17.16
CA PHE A 101 -10.00 -15.35 15.84
C PHE A 101 -11.42 -14.83 15.54
N SER A 102 -12.35 -14.96 16.48
CA SER A 102 -13.70 -14.41 16.36
C SER A 102 -13.70 -12.89 16.23
N LEU A 103 -12.86 -12.18 17.00
CA LEU A 103 -12.68 -10.73 16.84
C LEU A 103 -12.13 -10.35 15.47
N ALA A 104 -11.18 -11.12 14.93
CA ALA A 104 -10.67 -10.93 13.57
C ALA A 104 -11.79 -11.12 12.53
N VAL A 105 -12.60 -12.17 12.67
CA VAL A 105 -13.75 -12.43 11.79
C VAL A 105 -14.76 -11.29 11.86
N ILE A 106 -15.15 -10.84 13.06
CA ILE A 106 -16.08 -9.72 13.24
C ILE A 106 -15.51 -8.45 12.58
N PHE A 107 -14.24 -8.13 12.84
CA PHE A 107 -13.58 -6.98 12.24
C PHE A 107 -13.57 -7.06 10.71
N VAL A 108 -13.23 -8.23 10.16
CA VAL A 108 -13.23 -8.46 8.71
C VAL A 108 -14.62 -8.34 8.10
N ILE A 109 -15.66 -8.80 8.78
CA ILE A 109 -17.06 -8.64 8.33
C ILE A 109 -17.42 -7.15 8.27
N ILE A 110 -17.03 -6.36 9.27
CA ILE A 110 -17.24 -4.91 9.31
C ILE A 110 -16.50 -4.24 8.14
N VAL A 111 -15.23 -4.57 7.93
CA VAL A 111 -14.38 -4.09 6.82
C VAL A 111 -14.97 -4.50 5.46
N PHE A 112 -15.49 -5.71 5.33
CA PHE A 112 -16.14 -6.18 4.11
C PHE A 112 -17.35 -5.33 3.78
N PHE A 113 -18.26 -5.12 4.73
CA PHE A 113 -19.42 -4.24 4.52
C PHE A 113 -19.00 -2.82 4.21
N LYS A 114 -17.96 -2.29 4.87
CA LYS A 114 -17.37 -0.99 4.55
C LYS A 114 -16.86 -0.92 3.11
N SER A 115 -16.25 -1.99 2.61
CA SER A 115 -15.74 -2.06 1.24
C SER A 115 -16.83 -2.03 0.17
N LEU A 116 -18.09 -2.31 0.53
CA LEU A 116 -19.22 -2.29 -0.40
C LEU A 116 -19.80 -0.89 -0.61
N TYR A 117 -19.54 0.05 0.31
CA TYR A 117 -19.98 1.44 0.17
C TYR A 117 -19.32 2.11 -1.04
N SER A 118 -19.94 3.19 -1.52
CA SER A 118 -19.33 4.04 -2.54
C SER A 118 -17.91 4.34 -2.08
N PRO A 119 -16.89 4.20 -2.94
CA PRO A 119 -15.56 4.71 -2.65
C PRO A 119 -15.76 6.08 -2.02
N SER A 120 -15.33 6.27 -0.77
CA SER A 120 -15.39 7.60 -0.17
C SER A 120 -14.79 8.58 -1.18
N LEU A 121 -15.37 9.78 -1.32
CA LEU A 121 -14.88 10.85 -2.21
C LEU A 121 -13.51 11.34 -1.71
N HIS A 122 -12.56 10.41 -1.59
CA HIS A 122 -11.18 10.64 -1.24
C HIS A 122 -10.63 11.50 -2.35
N TYR A 123 -10.10 12.64 -1.96
CA TYR A 123 -9.68 13.68 -2.89
C TYR A 123 -8.79 13.12 -4.01
N ASP A 124 -7.76 12.36 -3.65
CA ASP A 124 -6.85 11.77 -4.64
C ASP A 124 -7.51 10.74 -5.58
N ALA A 125 -8.59 10.09 -5.14
CA ALA A 125 -9.26 9.09 -5.96
C ALA A 125 -9.92 9.75 -7.18
N GLY A 126 -10.63 10.86 -6.93
CA GLY A 126 -11.21 11.71 -7.97
C GLY A 126 -10.17 12.51 -8.75
N LEU A 127 -9.09 12.93 -8.10
CA LEU A 127 -8.02 13.70 -8.74
C LEU A 127 -7.26 12.85 -9.76
N TYR A 128 -6.83 11.64 -9.37
CA TYR A 128 -5.96 10.85 -10.24
C TYR A 128 -5.99 9.32 -10.10
N HIS A 129 -6.45 8.72 -8.99
CA HIS A 129 -6.38 7.26 -8.87
C HIS A 129 -7.25 6.57 -9.93
N ILE A 130 -8.53 6.97 -10.01
CA ILE A 130 -9.50 6.36 -10.91
C ILE A 130 -9.03 6.53 -12.36
N GLN A 131 -8.65 7.75 -12.75
CA GLN A 131 -8.13 8.02 -14.10
C GLN A 131 -6.83 7.25 -14.40
N SER A 132 -5.90 7.15 -13.45
CA SER A 132 -4.66 6.39 -13.65
C SER A 132 -4.95 4.89 -13.86
N ILE A 133 -5.90 4.33 -13.10
CA ILE A 133 -6.35 2.95 -13.28
C ILE A 133 -7.02 2.79 -14.64
N LYS A 134 -7.86 3.74 -15.05
CA LYS A 134 -8.54 3.74 -16.35
C LYS A 134 -7.55 3.75 -17.52
N TRP A 135 -6.52 4.60 -17.46
CA TRP A 135 -5.43 4.59 -18.44
C TRP A 135 -4.74 3.23 -18.53
N ILE A 136 -4.48 2.58 -17.39
CA ILE A 136 -3.87 1.24 -17.33
C ILE A 136 -4.81 0.18 -17.92
N SER A 137 -6.13 0.30 -17.73
CA SER A 137 -7.12 -0.66 -18.22
C SER A 137 -7.43 -0.51 -19.71
N GLU A 138 -7.31 0.70 -20.28
CA GLU A 138 -7.70 0.99 -21.66
C GLU A 138 -6.50 1.07 -22.63
N TYR A 139 -5.31 1.45 -22.15
CA TYR A 139 -4.12 1.62 -22.98
C TYR A 139 -2.88 0.90 -22.40
N PRO A 140 -1.95 0.45 -23.26
CA PRO A 140 -0.57 0.24 -22.84
C PRO A 140 0.02 1.52 -22.23
N THR A 141 1.16 1.41 -21.57
CA THR A 141 1.81 2.57 -20.95
C THR A 141 2.08 3.67 -21.99
N VAL A 142 1.42 4.82 -21.80
CA VAL A 142 1.45 5.97 -22.72
C VAL A 142 2.66 6.86 -22.41
N LYS A 143 3.42 7.22 -23.45
CA LYS A 143 4.60 8.09 -23.31
C LYS A 143 4.22 9.48 -22.82
N GLY A 144 4.94 10.00 -21.83
CA GLY A 144 4.73 11.34 -21.33
C GLY A 144 3.34 11.60 -20.76
N LEU A 145 2.65 10.56 -20.28
CA LEU A 145 1.32 10.70 -19.67
C LEU A 145 1.33 11.67 -18.47
N GLY A 146 2.48 11.81 -17.80
CA GLY A 146 2.68 12.83 -16.76
C GLY A 146 2.64 14.29 -17.28
N ASN A 147 2.82 14.53 -18.58
CA ASN A 147 2.61 15.86 -19.18
C ASN A 147 1.12 16.20 -19.26
N LEU A 148 0.25 15.22 -19.53
CA LEU A 148 -1.20 15.42 -19.55
C LEU A 148 -1.72 15.82 -18.16
N ASN A 149 -1.30 15.09 -17.13
CA ASN A 149 -1.55 15.41 -15.73
C ASN A 149 -0.36 14.93 -14.90
N TYR A 150 0.26 15.85 -14.15
CA TYR A 150 1.48 15.57 -13.39
C TYR A 150 1.34 14.39 -12.40
N THR A 151 0.13 14.12 -11.92
CA THR A 151 -0.15 13.02 -10.99
C THR A 151 -0.17 11.65 -11.66
N PHE A 152 -0.46 11.56 -12.97
CA PHE A 152 -0.40 10.29 -13.72
C PHE A 152 1.04 9.78 -13.86
N GLY A 153 2.03 10.67 -13.68
CA GLY A 153 3.44 10.31 -13.63
C GLY A 153 3.86 9.55 -12.37
N TYR A 154 3.08 9.57 -11.27
CA TYR A 154 3.47 8.93 -10.00
C TYR A 154 3.64 7.41 -10.07
N ASN A 155 3.06 6.77 -11.09
CA ASN A 155 3.25 5.34 -11.40
C ASN A 155 3.10 4.42 -10.17
N PHE A 156 2.04 4.58 -9.38
CA PHE A 156 1.82 3.70 -8.24
C PHE A 156 1.59 2.27 -8.69
N ASN A 157 2.57 1.40 -8.40
CA ASN A 157 2.65 0.08 -9.01
C ASN A 157 1.38 -0.77 -8.78
N ILE A 158 0.77 -0.62 -7.60
CA ILE A 158 -0.45 -1.33 -7.19
C ILE A 158 -1.68 -0.99 -8.06
N PHE A 159 -1.67 0.09 -8.84
CA PHE A 159 -2.79 0.41 -9.72
C PHE A 159 -2.99 -0.62 -10.83
N THR A 160 -1.96 -1.41 -11.18
CA THR A 160 -2.12 -2.54 -12.10
C THR A 160 -2.94 -3.68 -11.48
N TRP A 161 -2.82 -3.91 -10.17
CA TRP A 161 -3.73 -4.78 -9.41
C TRP A 161 -5.17 -4.24 -9.39
N PHE A 162 -5.36 -2.95 -9.15
CA PHE A 162 -6.70 -2.35 -9.21
C PHE A 162 -7.33 -2.50 -10.59
N ALA A 163 -6.57 -2.27 -11.67
CA ALA A 163 -7.04 -2.50 -13.04
C ALA A 163 -7.43 -3.97 -13.29
N ALA A 164 -6.54 -4.91 -12.99
CA ALA A 164 -6.77 -6.35 -13.22
C ALA A 164 -7.96 -6.91 -12.42
N SER A 165 -8.14 -6.41 -11.19
CA SER A 165 -9.20 -6.87 -10.30
C SER A 165 -10.51 -6.08 -10.44
N SER A 166 -10.54 -5.06 -11.31
CA SER A 166 -11.70 -4.18 -11.47
C SER A 166 -12.91 -4.88 -12.10
N PHE A 167 -12.67 -5.83 -13.00
CA PHE A 167 -13.72 -6.57 -13.72
C PHE A 167 -14.76 -5.65 -14.38
N GLN A 168 -14.34 -4.46 -14.81
CA GLN A 168 -15.23 -3.43 -15.34
C GLN A 168 -15.99 -3.89 -16.58
N GLY A 169 -15.37 -4.65 -17.48
CA GLY A 169 -16.00 -5.24 -18.66
C GLY A 169 -17.05 -6.31 -18.33
N PHE A 170 -16.93 -7.01 -17.20
CA PHE A 170 -17.93 -7.99 -16.75
C PHE A 170 -19.11 -7.34 -16.03
N PHE A 171 -18.85 -6.33 -15.19
CA PHE A 171 -19.84 -5.74 -14.29
C PHE A 171 -20.34 -4.36 -14.72
N LYS A 172 -19.80 -3.80 -15.82
CA LYS A 172 -20.04 -2.43 -16.32
C LYS A 172 -19.73 -1.32 -15.31
N GLN A 173 -19.03 -1.65 -14.23
CA GLN A 173 -18.49 -0.73 -13.24
C GLN A 173 -17.21 -1.31 -12.64
N PRO A 174 -16.24 -0.48 -12.26
CA PRO A 174 -15.03 -0.96 -11.62
C PRO A 174 -15.31 -1.44 -10.18
N ILE A 175 -14.66 -2.54 -9.80
CA ILE A 175 -14.70 -3.13 -8.46
C ILE A 175 -13.36 -2.92 -7.77
N TYR A 176 -13.34 -2.24 -6.63
CA TYR A 176 -12.10 -1.97 -5.89
C TYR A 176 -12.01 -2.83 -4.63
N SER A 177 -11.40 -4.01 -4.76
CA SER A 177 -11.28 -4.99 -3.67
C SER A 177 -9.86 -5.14 -3.10
N VAL A 178 -8.85 -4.53 -3.70
CA VAL A 178 -7.43 -4.67 -3.29
C VAL A 178 -7.23 -4.29 -1.82
N ASN A 179 -7.73 -3.14 -1.40
CA ASN A 179 -7.60 -2.66 -0.03
C ASN A 179 -8.32 -3.56 0.98
N PHE A 180 -9.53 -4.02 0.65
CA PHE A 180 -10.24 -5.01 1.45
C PHE A 180 -9.44 -6.32 1.57
N THR A 181 -8.91 -6.83 0.46
CA THR A 181 -8.16 -8.10 0.42
C THR A 181 -6.92 -8.04 1.30
N LEU A 182 -6.11 -6.98 1.19
CA LEU A 182 -4.92 -6.82 2.03
C LEU A 182 -5.31 -6.67 3.51
N THR A 183 -6.34 -5.87 3.81
CA THR A 183 -6.83 -5.66 5.18
C THR A 183 -7.38 -6.94 5.80
N PHE A 184 -8.05 -7.80 5.02
CA PHE A 184 -8.54 -9.10 5.44
C PHE A 184 -7.40 -9.95 6.02
N PHE A 185 -6.34 -10.16 5.24
CA PHE A 185 -5.21 -11.00 5.68
C PHE A 185 -4.40 -10.34 6.80
N PHE A 186 -4.23 -9.02 6.74
CA PHE A 186 -3.54 -8.27 7.79
C PHE A 186 -4.28 -8.32 9.13
N ALA A 187 -5.61 -8.28 9.14
CA ALA A 187 -6.40 -8.40 10.36
C ALA A 187 -6.12 -9.73 11.08
N PHE A 188 -6.24 -10.86 10.37
CA PHE A 188 -5.92 -12.17 10.94
C PHE A 188 -4.48 -12.23 11.46
N PHE A 189 -3.53 -11.66 10.73
CA PHE A 189 -2.13 -11.58 11.16
C PHE A 189 -1.98 -10.79 12.48
N ILE A 190 -2.53 -9.58 12.57
CA ILE A 190 -2.42 -8.71 13.76
C ILE A 190 -3.14 -9.32 14.97
N PHE A 191 -4.35 -9.86 14.80
CA PHE A 191 -5.10 -10.47 15.89
C PHE A 191 -4.40 -11.69 16.47
N CYS A 192 -3.71 -12.48 15.64
CA CYS A 192 -2.94 -13.61 16.14
C CYS A 192 -1.68 -13.17 16.90
N HIS A 193 -0.99 -12.12 16.44
CA HIS A 193 0.11 -11.54 17.21
C HIS A 193 -0.36 -10.96 18.55
N LEU A 194 -1.50 -10.26 18.59
CA LEU A 194 -2.14 -9.79 19.81
C LEU A 194 -2.42 -10.94 20.79
N ALA A 195 -3.06 -12.00 20.31
CA ALA A 195 -3.41 -13.17 21.10
C ALA A 195 -2.20 -13.81 21.78
N ILE A 196 -1.11 -13.93 21.02
CA ILE A 196 0.17 -14.45 21.49
C ILE A 196 0.73 -13.54 22.60
N GLN A 197 0.83 -12.23 22.38
CA GLN A 197 1.47 -11.34 23.35
C GLN A 197 0.74 -11.28 24.69
N VAL A 198 -0.60 -11.26 24.66
CA VAL A 198 -1.41 -11.24 25.90
C VAL A 198 -1.19 -12.53 26.70
N LYS A 199 -1.20 -13.70 26.04
CA LYS A 199 -0.96 -15.00 26.70
C LYS A 199 0.44 -15.10 27.30
N PHE A 200 1.45 -14.55 26.62
CA PHE A 200 2.83 -14.54 27.12
C PHE A 200 3.10 -13.46 28.19
N LYS A 201 2.05 -12.82 28.75
CA LYS A 201 2.13 -11.73 29.74
C LYS A 201 2.94 -10.51 29.25
N ARG A 202 3.02 -10.29 27.93
CA ARG A 202 3.73 -9.16 27.29
C ARG A 202 2.77 -8.04 26.91
N TYR A 203 2.02 -7.53 27.90
CA TYR A 203 1.00 -6.48 27.69
C TYR A 203 1.53 -5.24 26.97
N PHE A 204 2.82 -4.94 27.14
CA PHE A 204 3.46 -3.81 26.46
C PHE A 204 3.43 -3.96 24.93
N LEU A 205 3.88 -5.11 24.43
CA LEU A 205 3.83 -5.41 22.99
C LEU A 205 2.37 -5.54 22.50
N ALA A 206 1.48 -6.08 23.34
CA ALA A 206 0.05 -6.12 23.02
C ALA A 206 -0.54 -4.72 22.83
N GLY A 207 -0.14 -3.74 23.66
CA GLY A 207 -0.52 -2.33 23.51
C GLY A 207 -0.03 -1.73 22.19
N ALA A 208 1.18 -2.07 21.74
CA ALA A 208 1.69 -1.65 20.42
C ALA A 208 0.86 -2.20 19.26
N PHE A 209 0.46 -3.47 19.35
CA PHE A 209 -0.42 -4.06 18.34
C PHE A 209 -1.84 -3.48 18.37
N LEU A 210 -2.36 -3.11 19.55
CA LEU A 210 -3.61 -2.36 19.65
C LEU A 210 -3.47 -0.97 19.01
N LEU A 211 -2.34 -0.28 19.18
CA LEU A 211 -2.09 0.98 18.49
C LEU A 211 -2.07 0.81 16.96
N ILE A 212 -1.45 -0.26 16.44
CA ILE A 212 -1.50 -0.58 15.00
C ILE A 212 -2.94 -0.82 14.55
N LEU A 213 -3.73 -1.57 15.33
CA LEU A 213 -5.14 -1.82 15.05
C LEU A 213 -5.94 -0.51 15.07
N TYR A 214 -5.70 0.35 16.07
CA TYR A 214 -6.27 1.69 16.16
C TYR A 214 -5.96 2.52 14.92
N SER A 215 -4.71 2.57 14.46
CA SER A 215 -4.34 3.32 13.24
C SER A 215 -5.00 2.74 11.99
N THR A 216 -5.12 1.42 11.90
CA THR A 216 -5.87 0.72 10.83
C THR A 216 -7.33 1.18 10.80
N ILE A 217 -7.93 1.30 11.98
CA ILE A 217 -9.31 1.67 12.17
C ILE A 217 -9.54 3.19 11.97
N TYR A 218 -8.69 4.04 12.54
CA TYR A 218 -8.88 5.49 12.54
C TYR A 218 -8.52 6.14 11.22
N HIS A 219 -7.34 5.81 10.69
CA HIS A 219 -6.90 6.35 9.41
C HIS A 219 -7.52 5.54 8.28
N TYR A 220 -7.31 4.23 8.23
CA TYR A 220 -7.51 3.51 6.97
C TYR A 220 -8.93 2.99 6.70
N TYR A 221 -9.72 2.68 7.74
CA TYR A 221 -11.07 2.13 7.59
C TYR A 221 -12.03 2.98 6.73
N PRO A 222 -12.10 4.32 6.88
CA PRO A 222 -12.93 5.18 6.04
C PRO A 222 -12.66 5.06 4.54
N HIS A 223 -11.49 4.54 4.16
CA HIS A 223 -10.98 4.52 2.80
C HIS A 223 -10.84 3.10 2.21
N ILE A 224 -11.35 2.07 2.90
CA ILE A 224 -11.30 0.67 2.42
C ILE A 224 -11.94 0.49 1.04
N SER A 225 -13.05 1.19 0.76
CA SER A 225 -13.75 1.13 -0.54
C SER A 225 -13.04 1.93 -1.65
N THR A 226 -11.98 2.68 -1.33
CA THR A 226 -11.26 3.54 -2.29
C THR A 226 -10.06 2.84 -2.91
N THR A 227 -9.47 3.50 -3.90
CA THR A 227 -8.25 3.10 -4.61
C THR A 227 -6.95 3.57 -3.92
N THR A 228 -7.02 4.06 -2.69
CA THR A 228 -5.84 4.58 -1.97
C THR A 228 -4.75 3.53 -1.84
N ASN A 229 -3.51 3.89 -2.13
CA ASN A 229 -2.34 3.01 -2.00
C ASN A 229 -1.74 2.99 -0.59
N ASN A 230 -2.18 3.90 0.29
CA ASN A 230 -1.62 4.06 1.64
C ASN A 230 -1.91 2.86 2.54
N ILE A 231 -3.05 2.19 2.36
CA ILE A 231 -3.41 0.98 3.11
C ILE A 231 -2.40 -0.14 2.83
N ALA A 232 -2.08 -0.36 1.55
CA ALA A 232 -1.10 -1.36 1.15
C ALA A 232 0.29 -1.06 1.72
N VAL A 233 0.75 0.19 1.61
CA VAL A 233 2.05 0.62 2.16
C VAL A 233 2.09 0.48 3.68
N PHE A 234 1.00 0.82 4.37
CA PHE A 234 0.89 0.64 5.81
C PHE A 234 1.05 -0.83 6.19
N ILE A 235 0.26 -1.71 5.58
CA ILE A 235 0.28 -3.17 5.83
C ILE A 235 1.66 -3.76 5.56
N LEU A 236 2.29 -3.42 4.43
CA LEU A 236 3.59 -3.95 4.04
C LEU A 236 4.69 -3.51 5.00
N ILE A 237 4.80 -2.21 5.29
CA ILE A 237 5.80 -1.67 6.21
C ILE A 237 5.62 -2.26 7.61
N THR A 238 4.38 -2.32 8.10
CA THR A 238 4.09 -2.92 9.41
C THR A 238 4.45 -4.40 9.45
N THR A 239 4.15 -5.15 8.40
CA THR A 239 4.52 -6.56 8.29
C THR A 239 6.04 -6.76 8.26
N ILE A 240 6.77 -5.92 7.53
CA ILE A 240 8.23 -5.94 7.46
C ILE A 240 8.83 -5.78 8.86
N PHE A 241 8.39 -4.76 9.61
CA PHE A 241 8.93 -4.50 10.94
C PHE A 241 8.47 -5.51 12.00
N ILE A 242 7.26 -6.06 11.91
CA ILE A 242 6.84 -7.17 12.78
C ILE A 242 7.71 -8.40 12.50
N SER A 243 7.90 -8.75 11.22
CA SER A 243 8.72 -9.90 10.81
C SER A 243 10.17 -9.74 11.25
N LEU A 244 10.70 -8.50 11.23
CA LEU A 244 12.04 -8.17 11.70
C LEU A 244 12.28 -8.63 13.15
N THR A 245 11.25 -8.56 14.01
CA THR A 245 11.38 -8.97 15.42
C THR A 245 11.62 -10.47 15.61
N GLU A 246 11.40 -11.27 14.57
CA GLU A 246 11.58 -12.72 14.58
C GLU A 246 12.75 -13.20 13.70
N VAL A 247 13.42 -12.32 12.96
CA VAL A 247 14.49 -12.66 12.00
C VAL A 247 15.64 -13.43 12.66
N ASP A 248 16.06 -13.03 13.85
CA ASP A 248 17.16 -13.71 14.56
C ASP A 248 16.81 -15.16 14.95
N LYS A 249 15.52 -15.51 15.01
CA LYS A 249 15.03 -16.89 15.26
C LYS A 249 14.71 -17.65 13.98
N LYS A 250 14.31 -16.93 12.92
CA LYS A 250 13.84 -17.47 11.65
C LYS A 250 14.55 -16.73 10.51
N ASN A 251 15.74 -17.20 10.17
CA ASN A 251 16.62 -16.54 9.19
C ASN A 251 15.95 -16.35 7.81
N ASP A 252 15.08 -17.28 7.41
CA ASP A 252 14.35 -17.22 6.14
C ASP A 252 13.38 -16.04 6.02
N LEU A 253 13.05 -15.34 7.12
CA LEU A 253 12.23 -14.12 7.08
C LEU A 253 12.94 -12.94 6.39
N ILE A 254 14.26 -13.00 6.23
CA ILE A 254 15.03 -11.94 5.57
C ILE A 254 14.59 -11.74 4.11
N PHE A 255 14.35 -12.84 3.39
CA PHE A 255 14.01 -12.79 1.98
C PHE A 255 12.66 -12.10 1.69
N PRO A 256 11.53 -12.47 2.34
CA PRO A 256 10.29 -11.71 2.17
C PRO A 256 10.42 -10.28 2.68
N ILE A 257 11.21 -9.99 3.73
CA ILE A 257 11.46 -8.60 4.16
C ILE A 257 12.10 -7.79 3.02
N ILE A 258 13.14 -8.32 2.36
CA ILE A 258 13.80 -7.62 1.24
C ILE A 258 12.83 -7.42 0.06
N ILE A 259 12.11 -8.47 -0.35
CA ILE A 259 11.16 -8.42 -1.46
C ILE A 259 10.05 -7.40 -1.19
N LEU A 260 9.43 -7.46 0.00
CA LEU A 260 8.35 -6.55 0.37
C LEU A 260 8.86 -5.12 0.57
N SER A 261 10.11 -4.92 0.97
CA SER A 261 10.74 -3.59 1.05
C SER A 261 10.84 -2.95 -0.33
N VAL A 262 11.37 -3.68 -1.33
CA VAL A 262 11.44 -3.23 -2.72
C VAL A 262 10.04 -2.97 -3.27
N TYR A 263 9.10 -3.90 -3.04
CA TYR A 263 7.72 -3.73 -3.50
C TYR A 263 7.05 -2.50 -2.91
N SER A 264 7.22 -2.23 -1.60
CA SER A 264 6.66 -1.06 -0.93
C SER A 264 7.09 0.26 -1.59
N VAL A 265 8.35 0.36 -2.03
CA VAL A 265 8.86 1.54 -2.75
C VAL A 265 8.19 1.71 -4.11
N THR A 266 7.95 0.62 -4.85
CA THR A 266 7.22 0.71 -6.14
C THR A 266 5.77 1.15 -5.96
N ILE A 267 5.14 0.83 -4.83
CA ILE A 267 3.78 1.30 -4.52
C ILE A 267 3.80 2.79 -4.16
N LYS A 268 4.79 3.23 -3.37
CA LYS A 268 4.93 4.62 -2.96
C LYS A 268 6.36 4.94 -2.55
N ILE A 269 6.93 5.98 -3.18
CA ILE A 269 8.30 6.45 -2.90
C ILE A 269 8.51 6.85 -1.43
N SER A 270 7.46 7.24 -0.70
CA SER A 270 7.58 7.52 0.73
C SER A 270 8.00 6.31 1.58
N ALA A 271 7.95 5.09 1.03
CA ALA A 271 8.48 3.90 1.65
C ALA A 271 10.01 3.74 1.50
N LEU A 272 10.69 4.60 0.72
CA LEU A 272 12.14 4.52 0.44
C LEU A 272 13.02 4.25 1.67
N PRO A 273 12.76 4.84 2.86
CA PRO A 273 13.55 4.58 4.06
C PRO A 273 13.65 3.10 4.44
N VAL A 274 12.64 2.27 4.12
CA VAL A 274 12.65 0.82 4.42
C VAL A 274 13.77 0.08 3.71
N LEU A 275 14.32 0.63 2.62
CA LEU A 275 15.46 0.04 1.92
C LEU A 275 16.75 0.04 2.75
N LEU A 276 16.89 0.92 3.75
CA LEU A 276 18.03 0.88 4.68
C LEU A 276 18.07 -0.46 5.43
N LEU A 277 16.91 -0.96 5.86
CA LEU A 277 16.80 -2.25 6.50
C LEU A 277 17.10 -3.40 5.52
N ALA A 278 16.54 -3.34 4.31
CA ALA A 278 16.80 -4.35 3.28
C ALA A 278 18.29 -4.43 2.92
N ALA A 279 18.97 -3.29 2.82
CA ALA A 279 20.41 -3.20 2.57
C ALA A 279 21.21 -3.79 3.74
N TYR A 280 20.89 -3.41 4.99
CA TYR A 280 21.55 -3.97 6.18
C TYR A 280 21.44 -5.51 6.25
N LEU A 281 20.23 -6.05 6.06
CA LEU A 281 20.02 -7.50 6.08
C LEU A 281 20.75 -8.19 4.91
N SER A 282 20.77 -7.56 3.74
CA SER A 282 21.50 -8.06 2.57
C SER A 282 23.02 -8.01 2.74
N LEU A 283 23.58 -7.15 3.58
CA LEU A 283 25.03 -7.10 3.77
C LEU A 283 25.49 -7.97 4.94
N ASN A 284 24.73 -7.99 6.04
CA ASN A 284 25.21 -8.52 7.32
C ASN A 284 24.62 -9.88 7.73
N LYS A 285 23.56 -10.34 7.06
CA LYS A 285 22.90 -11.60 7.40
C LYS A 285 22.96 -12.64 6.28
N LEU A 286 23.67 -12.33 5.19
CA LEU A 286 23.96 -13.31 4.15
C LEU A 286 25.05 -14.26 4.59
N ASN A 287 24.87 -15.53 4.24
CA ASN A 287 25.86 -16.56 4.45
C ASN A 287 25.87 -17.49 3.22
N LEU A 288 27.00 -18.13 2.93
CA LEU A 288 27.21 -18.98 1.76
C LEU A 288 26.16 -20.08 1.62
N LYS A 289 25.68 -20.63 2.75
CA LYS A 289 24.60 -21.65 2.78
C LYS A 289 23.30 -21.18 2.13
N ASN A 290 23.05 -19.87 2.11
CA ASN A 290 21.82 -19.27 1.61
C ASN A 290 22.00 -18.59 0.24
N ARG A 291 23.14 -18.78 -0.44
CA ARG A 291 23.47 -18.08 -1.69
C ARG A 291 22.40 -18.25 -2.76
N ARG A 292 21.86 -19.47 -2.94
CA ARG A 292 20.80 -19.72 -3.93
C ARG A 292 19.54 -18.93 -3.61
N LYS A 293 19.05 -19.02 -2.38
CA LYS A 293 17.88 -18.27 -1.89
C LYS A 293 18.05 -16.77 -2.09
N TYR A 294 19.26 -16.26 -1.89
CA TYR A 294 19.58 -14.86 -2.09
C TYR A 294 19.54 -14.46 -3.57
N ILE A 295 20.11 -15.27 -4.47
CA ILE A 295 20.01 -15.05 -5.92
C ILE A 295 18.54 -15.03 -6.35
N ASP A 296 17.75 -16.01 -5.90
CA ASP A 296 16.31 -16.06 -6.22
C ASP A 296 15.57 -14.81 -5.68
N CYS A 297 15.91 -14.36 -4.46
CA CYS A 297 15.41 -13.13 -3.87
C CYS A 297 15.77 -11.89 -4.71
N LEU A 298 17.00 -11.78 -5.18
CA LEU A 298 17.45 -10.68 -6.05
C LEU A 298 16.72 -10.70 -7.39
N VAL A 299 16.54 -11.87 -8.01
CA VAL A 299 15.77 -12.02 -9.25
C VAL A 299 14.34 -11.52 -9.05
N ILE A 300 13.68 -11.91 -7.96
CA ILE A 300 12.33 -11.43 -7.64
C ILE A 300 12.31 -9.90 -7.44
N CYS A 301 13.30 -9.34 -6.74
CA CYS A 301 13.42 -7.89 -6.56
C CYS A 301 13.62 -7.17 -7.90
N CYS A 302 14.46 -7.70 -8.79
CA CYS A 302 14.66 -7.15 -10.13
C CYS A 302 13.38 -7.22 -10.98
N LEU A 303 12.64 -8.33 -10.92
CA LEU A 303 11.36 -8.48 -11.62
C LEU A 303 10.30 -7.50 -11.12
N ILE A 304 10.35 -7.09 -9.84
CA ILE A 304 9.46 -6.05 -9.30
C ILE A 304 9.94 -4.65 -9.70
N LEU A 305 11.23 -4.37 -9.55
CA LEU A 305 11.78 -3.02 -9.65
C LEU A 305 12.00 -2.57 -11.10
N LEU A 306 12.57 -3.41 -11.96
CA LEU A 306 12.98 -3.00 -13.31
C LEU A 306 11.79 -2.62 -14.20
N PRO A 307 10.68 -3.39 -14.26
CA PRO A 307 9.52 -2.97 -15.04
C PRO A 307 8.91 -1.67 -14.53
N TRP A 308 8.91 -1.46 -13.21
CA TRP A 308 8.42 -0.22 -12.60
C TRP A 308 9.30 1.00 -12.97
N LEU A 309 10.62 0.87 -12.91
CA LEU A 309 11.55 1.93 -13.35
C LEU A 309 11.39 2.22 -14.85
N TYR A 310 11.31 1.19 -15.68
CA TYR A 310 11.10 1.36 -17.12
C TYR A 310 9.79 2.07 -17.42
N LYS A 311 8.71 1.71 -16.71
CA LYS A 311 7.41 2.37 -16.82
C LYS A 311 7.45 3.84 -16.39
N ASN A 312 8.22 4.20 -15.35
CA ASN A 312 8.44 5.61 -14.98
C ASN A 312 9.08 6.41 -16.12
N VAL A 313 10.10 5.84 -16.78
CA VAL A 313 10.79 6.48 -17.91
C VAL A 313 9.83 6.69 -19.08
N ILE A 314 8.95 5.74 -19.39
CA ILE A 314 7.92 5.93 -20.41
C ILE A 314 6.94 7.04 -20.00
N LEU A 315 6.38 6.96 -18.79
CA LEU A 315 5.34 7.88 -18.34
C LEU A 315 5.81 9.34 -18.22
N THR A 316 7.09 9.56 -17.92
CA THR A 316 7.59 10.87 -17.49
C THR A 316 8.93 11.30 -18.09
N GLY A 317 9.69 10.38 -18.67
CA GLY A 317 11.10 10.59 -19.05
C GLY A 317 12.09 10.54 -17.87
N TRP A 318 11.62 10.35 -16.64
CA TRP A 318 12.44 10.26 -15.43
C TRP A 318 12.54 8.82 -14.92
N VAL A 319 13.70 8.45 -14.37
CA VAL A 319 13.92 7.10 -13.81
C VAL A 319 13.02 6.85 -12.59
N ILE A 320 12.90 7.85 -11.71
CA ILE A 320 11.99 7.83 -10.57
C ILE A 320 11.31 9.19 -10.50
N TYR A 321 10.01 9.25 -10.71
CA TYR A 321 9.27 10.51 -10.66
C TYR A 321 8.51 10.67 -9.34
N PRO A 322 8.48 11.85 -8.69
CA PRO A 322 9.06 13.13 -9.12
C PRO A 322 10.49 13.38 -8.57
N ILE A 323 11.37 12.37 -8.52
CA ILE A 323 12.77 12.55 -8.08
C ILE A 323 13.65 13.07 -9.25
N ASN A 324 14.00 14.34 -9.18
CA ASN A 324 14.84 15.05 -10.16
C ASN A 324 16.37 14.86 -10.00
N TYR A 325 16.86 13.94 -9.16
CA TYR A 325 18.31 13.72 -8.96
C TYR A 325 18.94 12.74 -9.95
N ILE A 326 18.14 11.92 -10.63
CA ILE A 326 18.60 10.90 -11.58
C ILE A 326 18.12 11.30 -12.97
N ASP A 327 18.90 12.16 -13.61
CA ASP A 327 18.66 12.62 -14.97
C ASP A 327 19.59 11.89 -15.94
N LEU A 328 19.05 10.92 -16.68
CA LEU A 328 19.82 10.08 -17.61
C LEU A 328 19.39 10.24 -19.08
N PHE A 329 18.23 10.85 -19.33
CA PHE A 329 17.58 10.79 -20.63
C PHE A 329 17.08 12.17 -21.08
N SER A 330 17.01 12.36 -22.39
CA SER A 330 16.59 13.59 -23.08
C SER A 330 15.48 13.31 -24.09
N PHE A 331 14.47 12.53 -23.69
CA PHE A 331 13.31 12.24 -24.55
C PHE A 331 12.44 13.48 -24.77
N GLU A 332 11.80 13.56 -25.95
CA GLU A 332 10.86 14.65 -26.29
C GLU A 332 9.71 14.78 -25.27
N TRP A 333 9.23 13.66 -24.74
CA TRP A 333 8.13 13.63 -23.76
C TRP A 333 8.57 13.76 -22.31
N LYS A 334 9.86 14.03 -22.06
CA LYS A 334 10.35 14.16 -20.69
C LYS A 334 9.75 15.41 -20.06
N ILE A 335 9.20 15.25 -18.85
CA ILE A 335 8.69 16.39 -18.08
C ILE A 335 9.86 17.33 -17.76
N PRO A 336 9.76 18.65 -18.06
CA PRO A 336 10.81 19.62 -17.77
C PRO A 336 11.26 19.60 -16.31
N TYR A 337 12.57 19.82 -16.08
CA TYR A 337 13.17 19.77 -14.74
C TYR A 337 12.48 20.74 -13.77
N GLU A 338 12.21 21.96 -14.23
CA GLU A 338 11.55 23.03 -13.48
C GLU A 338 10.17 22.59 -13.00
N ASN A 339 9.41 21.89 -13.85
CA ASN A 339 8.10 21.36 -13.51
C ASN A 339 8.21 20.31 -12.41
N VAL A 340 9.20 19.40 -12.47
CA VAL A 340 9.41 18.39 -11.43
C VAL A 340 9.77 19.02 -10.09
N VAL A 341 10.63 20.05 -10.09
CA VAL A 341 10.98 20.82 -8.89
C VAL A 341 9.73 21.51 -8.30
N GLU A 342 8.92 22.13 -9.15
CA GLU A 342 7.72 22.83 -8.73
C GLU A 342 6.67 21.87 -8.14
N ILE A 343 6.49 20.69 -8.73
CA ILE A 343 5.57 19.65 -8.21
C ILE A 343 6.00 19.19 -6.82
N LYS A 344 7.30 18.94 -6.60
CA LYS A 344 7.83 18.61 -5.27
C LYS A 344 7.53 19.72 -4.26
N ARG A 345 7.71 20.98 -4.66
CA ARG A 345 7.42 22.16 -3.84
C ARG A 345 5.93 22.24 -3.50
N MET A 346 5.05 22.06 -4.48
CA MET A 346 3.59 22.08 -4.30
C MET A 346 3.12 21.02 -3.30
N ILE A 347 3.58 19.77 -3.44
CA ILE A 347 3.22 18.68 -2.51
C ILE A 347 3.61 19.06 -1.08
N LYS A 348 4.83 19.57 -0.90
CA LYS A 348 5.35 19.96 0.42
C LYS A 348 4.52 21.08 1.02
N ILE A 349 4.31 22.19 0.29
CA ILE A 349 3.53 23.34 0.76
C ILE A 349 2.10 22.95 1.11
N PHE A 350 1.45 22.12 0.27
CA PHE A 350 0.10 21.63 0.51
C PHE A 350 0.00 20.89 1.85
N THR A 351 0.93 19.98 2.13
CA THR A 351 0.94 19.23 3.39
C THR A 351 1.35 20.05 4.61
N GLN A 352 2.04 21.18 4.41
CA GLN A 352 2.41 22.12 5.46
C GLN A 352 1.29 23.09 5.83
N GLY A 353 0.26 23.22 4.98
CA GLY A 353 -0.82 24.21 5.16
C GLY A 353 -0.51 25.61 4.60
N GLY A 354 0.51 25.76 3.75
CA GLY A 354 0.71 26.98 2.95
C GLY A 354 1.64 28.07 3.54
N GLU A 355 2.17 27.93 4.75
CA GLU A 355 2.87 29.02 5.46
C GLU A 355 4.38 28.78 5.67
N SER A 356 5.17 29.87 5.78
CA SER A 356 6.61 29.78 6.09
C SER A 356 6.89 29.28 7.51
N ASN A 357 6.03 29.63 8.49
CA ASN A 357 6.05 29.15 9.87
C ASN A 357 5.06 27.99 10.11
N TRP A 358 5.08 27.00 9.22
CA TRP A 358 4.08 25.93 9.16
C TRP A 358 4.01 25.01 10.39
N ILE A 359 5.05 24.91 11.23
CA ILE A 359 5.09 23.90 12.31
C ILE A 359 3.97 24.09 13.33
N ILE A 360 3.75 25.32 13.83
CA ILE A 360 2.72 25.58 14.86
C ILE A 360 1.31 25.37 14.29
N PRO A 361 0.93 25.95 13.13
CA PRO A 361 -0.34 25.64 12.46
C PRO A 361 -0.52 24.15 12.19
N TRP A 362 0.53 23.48 11.73
CA TRP A 362 0.50 22.05 11.45
C TRP A 362 0.18 21.25 12.72
N VAL A 363 0.89 21.48 13.84
CA VAL A 363 0.59 20.82 15.12
C VAL A 363 -0.84 21.08 15.55
N LYS A 364 -1.34 22.32 15.44
CA LYS A 364 -2.72 22.68 15.78
C LYS A 364 -3.77 21.98 14.90
N SER A 365 -3.43 21.64 13.66
CA SER A 365 -4.31 20.94 12.72
C SER A 365 -4.40 19.42 12.97
N GLN A 366 -3.45 18.84 13.71
CA GLN A 366 -3.44 17.39 13.97
C GLN A 366 -4.40 17.02 15.10
N ASN A 367 -4.94 15.80 15.04
CA ASN A 367 -5.67 15.24 16.18
C ASN A 367 -4.70 15.00 17.35
N ILE A 368 -5.18 15.27 18.58
CA ILE A 368 -4.46 14.99 19.83
C ILE A 368 -3.93 13.55 19.85
N ALA A 369 -4.72 12.56 19.41
CA ALA A 369 -4.29 11.16 19.38
C ALA A 369 -3.05 10.96 18.49
N ASP A 370 -3.02 11.60 17.33
CA ASP A 370 -1.91 11.51 16.37
C ASP A 370 -0.65 12.20 16.92
N ILE A 371 -0.78 13.34 17.61
CA ILE A 371 0.32 14.02 18.31
C ILE A 371 0.86 13.15 19.44
N LEU A 372 -0.01 12.51 20.22
CA LEU A 372 0.39 11.59 21.30
C LEU A 372 1.13 10.37 20.77
N ILE A 373 0.69 9.82 19.63
CA ILE A 373 1.36 8.68 19.00
C ILE A 373 2.73 9.12 18.45
N LEU A 374 2.81 10.25 17.74
CA LEU A 374 4.08 10.77 17.23
C LEU A 374 5.07 11.08 18.37
N SER A 375 4.64 11.80 19.40
CA SER A 375 5.47 12.12 20.58
C SER A 375 5.90 10.86 21.32
N GLY A 376 5.01 9.87 21.46
CA GLY A 376 5.34 8.56 22.02
C GLY A 376 6.45 7.85 21.26
N ALA A 377 6.42 7.88 19.92
CA ALA A 377 7.49 7.31 19.08
C ALA A 377 8.84 7.99 19.33
N LEU A 378 8.87 9.31 19.43
CA LEU A 378 10.09 10.09 19.69
C LEU A 378 10.63 9.87 21.11
N ILE A 379 9.77 9.90 22.13
CA ILE A 379 10.13 9.69 23.54
C ILE A 379 10.70 8.28 23.73
N LEU A 380 10.01 7.24 23.23
CA LEU A 380 10.49 5.87 23.34
C LEU A 380 11.83 5.67 22.62
N SER A 381 12.03 6.31 21.48
CA SER A 381 13.31 6.30 20.77
C SER A 381 14.42 6.99 21.57
N GLY A 382 14.12 8.12 22.22
CA GLY A 382 15.03 8.79 23.14
C GLY A 382 15.41 7.90 24.34
N ILE A 383 14.45 7.16 24.91
CA ILE A 383 14.71 6.19 25.99
C ILE A 383 15.61 5.04 25.50
N VAL A 384 15.41 4.53 24.28
CA VAL A 384 16.29 3.53 23.67
C VAL A 384 17.72 4.08 23.57
N LEU A 385 17.89 5.29 23.05
CA LEU A 385 19.19 5.94 22.92
C LEU A 385 19.86 6.12 24.30
N LEU A 386 19.14 6.62 25.28
CA LEU A 386 19.64 6.78 26.65
C LEU A 386 20.07 5.44 27.25
N LYS A 387 19.30 4.36 27.07
CA LYS A 387 19.70 3.02 27.56
C LYS A 387 20.95 2.50 26.88
N ILE A 388 21.12 2.74 25.59
CA ILE A 388 22.33 2.36 24.85
C ILE A 388 23.54 3.14 25.38
N LEU A 389 23.42 4.46 25.54
CA LEU A 389 24.51 5.32 26.01
C LEU A 389 24.89 5.06 27.47
N THR A 390 23.90 4.91 28.36
CA THR A 390 24.13 4.79 29.81
C THR A 390 24.43 3.38 30.27
N LYS A 391 23.73 2.36 29.72
CA LYS A 391 23.83 0.98 30.20
C LYS A 391 24.57 0.05 29.23
N LYS A 392 24.97 0.53 28.04
CA LYS A 392 25.57 -0.27 26.97
C LYS A 392 24.77 -1.55 26.65
N ILE A 393 23.44 -1.51 26.84
CA ILE A 393 22.56 -2.66 26.59
C ILE A 393 22.30 -2.74 25.09
N TYR A 394 22.88 -3.75 24.45
CA TYR A 394 22.63 -4.08 23.04
C TYR A 394 21.81 -5.37 22.96
N LYS A 395 20.51 -5.25 22.65
CA LYS A 395 19.63 -6.42 22.54
C LYS A 395 19.84 -7.17 21.21
N SER A 396 19.87 -6.44 20.10
CA SER A 396 20.11 -6.98 18.76
C SER A 396 20.46 -5.82 17.81
N GLN A 397 21.51 -5.97 17.00
CA GLN A 397 21.85 -4.99 15.96
C GLN A 397 20.71 -4.87 14.94
N THR A 398 20.08 -6.00 14.58
CA THR A 398 18.91 -6.06 13.70
C THR A 398 17.78 -5.17 14.21
N LEU A 399 17.49 -5.22 15.51
CA LEU A 399 16.45 -4.41 16.14
C LEU A 399 16.81 -2.92 16.15
N LEU A 400 18.07 -2.58 16.43
CA LEU A 400 18.55 -1.19 16.42
C LEU A 400 18.44 -0.59 15.02
N VAL A 401 18.88 -1.31 13.99
CA VAL A 401 18.73 -0.88 12.59
C VAL A 401 17.25 -0.74 12.22
N GLY A 402 16.40 -1.63 12.72
CA GLY A 402 14.94 -1.49 12.58
C GLY A 402 14.42 -0.16 13.13
N ILE A 403 14.82 0.24 14.34
CA ILE A 403 14.42 1.51 14.97
C ILE A 403 14.95 2.71 14.17
N ILE A 404 16.23 2.66 13.76
CA ILE A 404 16.83 3.72 12.93
C ILE A 404 16.08 3.85 11.60
N THR A 405 15.78 2.71 10.96
CA THR A 405 15.02 2.67 9.70
C THR A 405 13.64 3.25 9.89
N SER A 406 12.89 2.85 10.92
CA SER A 406 11.55 3.36 11.15
C SER A 406 11.54 4.85 11.49
N LEU A 407 12.51 5.34 12.29
CA LEU A 407 12.69 6.76 12.57
C LEU A 407 13.05 7.56 11.32
N SER A 408 13.93 7.03 10.46
CA SER A 408 14.24 7.66 9.18
C SER A 408 12.99 7.78 8.29
N GLY A 409 12.06 6.83 8.38
CA GLY A 409 10.72 6.91 7.78
C GLY A 409 9.87 8.04 8.34
N VAL A 410 9.84 8.21 9.66
CA VAL A 410 9.15 9.33 10.32
C VAL A 410 9.74 10.68 9.88
N LEU A 411 11.07 10.80 9.88
CA LEU A 411 11.78 12.01 9.44
C LEU A 411 11.54 12.29 7.96
N PHE A 412 11.59 11.27 7.10
CA PHE A 412 11.31 11.39 5.68
C PHE A 412 9.92 11.97 5.44
N MET A 413 8.90 11.44 6.12
CA MET A 413 7.54 11.97 6.06
C MET A 413 7.50 13.42 6.55
N PHE A 414 8.06 13.73 7.73
CA PHE A 414 8.01 15.07 8.30
C PHE A 414 8.66 16.16 7.42
N PHE A 415 9.77 15.86 6.74
CA PHE A 415 10.49 16.85 5.93
C PHE A 415 10.00 16.98 4.48
N ASN A 416 9.39 15.93 3.92
CA ASN A 416 8.93 15.93 2.52
C ASN A 416 7.42 16.17 2.38
N ALA A 417 6.62 15.57 3.25
CA ALA A 417 5.16 15.64 3.19
C ALA A 417 4.58 15.40 4.60
N PRO A 418 4.62 16.41 5.51
CA PRO A 418 4.18 16.28 6.90
C PRO A 418 2.67 16.03 6.99
N ASN A 419 2.26 14.79 6.75
CA ASN A 419 0.92 14.32 6.99
C ASN A 419 1.04 12.91 7.59
N LEU A 420 0.53 12.74 8.81
CA LEU A 420 0.71 11.51 9.58
C LEU A 420 0.09 10.31 8.88
N TRP A 421 -0.95 10.52 8.08
CA TRP A 421 -1.52 9.51 7.18
C TRP A 421 -0.48 8.80 6.30
N TYR A 422 0.56 9.52 5.83
CA TYR A 422 1.61 8.98 4.95
C TYR A 422 2.73 8.24 5.70
N GLY A 423 2.91 8.54 6.99
CA GLY A 423 4.01 8.01 7.81
C GLY A 423 3.56 7.09 8.94
N MET A 424 2.26 6.82 9.08
CA MET A 424 1.72 6.20 10.28
C MET A 424 2.30 4.81 10.57
N SER A 425 2.58 4.02 9.54
CA SER A 425 3.25 2.71 9.71
C SER A 425 4.63 2.85 10.33
N PHE A 426 5.43 3.84 9.91
CA PHE A 426 6.75 4.11 10.48
C PHE A 426 6.64 4.59 11.94
N VAL A 427 5.66 5.43 12.26
CA VAL A 427 5.43 5.88 13.65
C VAL A 427 5.04 4.69 14.54
N CYS A 428 4.03 3.91 14.15
CA CYS A 428 3.60 2.71 14.89
C CYS A 428 4.72 1.67 15.03
N CYS A 429 5.51 1.45 13.99
CA CYS A 429 6.60 0.48 14.03
C CYS A 429 7.77 0.98 14.88
N THR A 430 8.06 2.27 14.90
CA THR A 430 9.04 2.85 15.82
C THR A 430 8.62 2.56 17.26
N ILE A 431 7.35 2.77 17.60
CA ILE A 431 6.80 2.42 18.90
C ILE A 431 6.95 0.93 19.16
N LEU A 432 6.48 0.05 18.26
CA LEU A 432 6.58 -1.40 18.44
C LEU A 432 8.02 -1.89 18.70
N LEU A 433 8.98 -1.41 17.91
CA LEU A 433 10.38 -1.82 18.00
C LEU A 433 11.06 -1.26 19.24
N ALA A 434 10.85 0.03 19.55
CA ALA A 434 11.35 0.64 20.77
C ALA A 434 10.75 -0.05 22.00
N MET A 435 9.46 -0.40 21.96
CA MET A 435 8.80 -1.13 23.03
C MET A 435 9.39 -2.52 23.24
N ASN A 436 9.68 -3.25 22.15
CA ASN A 436 10.39 -4.53 22.21
C ASN A 436 11.80 -4.36 22.81
N PHE A 437 12.47 -3.25 22.54
CA PHE A 437 13.81 -2.97 23.07
C PHE A 437 13.80 -2.68 24.58
N ILE A 438 12.89 -1.82 25.06
CA ILE A 438 12.96 -1.24 26.41
C ILE A 438 12.59 -2.24 27.52
N ASN A 439 11.71 -3.23 27.26
CA ASN A 439 11.28 -4.25 28.23
C ASN A 439 10.87 -3.68 29.61
N ILE A 440 9.78 -2.89 29.63
CA ILE A 440 9.23 -2.21 30.84
C ILE A 440 8.44 -3.19 31.73
N GLU A 441 8.34 -2.86 33.03
CA GLU A 441 7.56 -3.60 34.03
C GLU A 441 6.08 -3.80 33.68
N SER A 442 5.54 -4.97 34.07
CA SER A 442 4.28 -5.51 33.55
C SER A 442 3.00 -4.74 33.91
N ASN A 443 2.96 -4.04 35.06
CA ASN A 443 1.73 -3.42 35.56
C ASN A 443 1.33 -2.15 34.78
N ILE A 444 2.27 -1.23 34.56
CA ILE A 444 2.05 -0.02 33.74
C ILE A 444 1.63 -0.42 32.32
N CYS A 445 2.25 -1.47 31.78
CA CYS A 445 1.98 -1.99 30.45
C CYS A 445 0.54 -2.55 30.30
N LYS A 446 -0.02 -3.10 31.38
CA LYS A 446 -1.41 -3.57 31.42
C LYS A 446 -2.39 -2.40 31.29
N TYR A 447 -2.13 -1.29 31.98
CA TYR A 447 -2.96 -0.08 31.86
C TYR A 447 -2.84 0.58 30.49
N LEU A 448 -1.64 0.62 29.89
CA LEU A 448 -1.45 1.10 28.52
C LEU A 448 -2.22 0.26 27.50
N PHE A 449 -2.23 -1.07 27.67
CA PHE A 449 -3.05 -1.97 26.86
C PHE A 449 -4.55 -1.65 26.99
N TYR A 450 -5.06 -1.48 28.21
CA TYR A 450 -6.46 -1.09 28.41
C TYR A 450 -6.77 0.29 27.85
N GLY A 451 -5.89 1.27 28.03
CA GLY A 451 -6.03 2.62 27.48
C GLY A 451 -6.11 2.61 25.94
N ALA A 452 -5.23 1.85 25.27
CA ALA A 452 -5.31 1.66 23.82
C ALA A 452 -6.61 0.96 23.40
N GLY A 453 -7.07 -0.03 24.17
CA GLY A 453 -8.37 -0.69 23.95
C GLY A 453 -9.55 0.29 24.07
N ILE A 454 -9.55 1.15 25.09
CA ILE A 454 -10.55 2.20 25.29
C ILE A 454 -10.51 3.20 24.14
N LEU A 455 -9.34 3.60 23.65
CA LEU A 455 -9.22 4.48 22.48
C LEU A 455 -9.88 3.87 21.25
N ILE A 456 -9.59 2.60 20.93
CA ILE A 456 -10.24 1.88 19.82
C ILE A 456 -11.74 1.85 20.01
N PHE A 457 -12.21 1.47 21.20
CA PHE A 457 -13.64 1.40 21.50
C PHE A 457 -14.30 2.77 21.36
N SER A 458 -13.67 3.84 21.86
CA SER A 458 -14.16 5.21 21.72
C SER A 458 -14.25 5.69 20.27
N THR A 459 -13.33 5.26 19.40
CA THR A 459 -13.43 5.59 17.97
C THR A 459 -14.56 4.85 17.28
N PHE A 460 -14.84 3.60 17.67
CA PHE A 460 -16.03 2.90 17.17
C PHE A 460 -17.34 3.54 17.64
N LEU A 461 -17.34 4.22 18.79
CA LEU A 461 -18.51 4.91 19.34
C LEU A 461 -18.73 6.32 18.76
N LYS A 462 -17.74 6.95 18.11
CA LYS A 462 -17.93 8.24 17.44
C LYS A 462 -18.70 8.06 16.12
N ASP A 463 -19.70 8.92 15.91
CA ASP A 463 -20.75 8.81 14.89
C ASP A 463 -20.31 8.44 13.45
N ASN A 464 -21.22 7.73 12.76
CA ASN A 464 -21.20 7.34 11.33
C ASN A 464 -20.23 6.23 10.87
N TRP A 465 -19.53 5.56 11.79
CA TRP A 465 -18.55 4.53 11.41
C TRP A 465 -19.14 3.18 10.99
N PHE A 466 -20.28 2.82 11.55
CA PHE A 466 -21.01 1.60 11.22
C PHE A 466 -22.50 1.90 11.35
N HIS A 467 -23.16 2.19 10.23
CA HIS A 467 -24.62 2.21 10.14
C HIS A 467 -25.09 0.89 9.51
N PRO A 468 -25.11 -0.23 10.26
CA PRO A 468 -25.61 -1.50 9.73
C PRO A 468 -27.03 -1.33 9.22
N TRP A 469 -27.81 -0.42 9.82
CA TRP A 469 -29.15 0.00 9.39
C TRP A 469 -29.21 0.58 7.98
N HIS A 470 -28.19 1.30 7.53
CA HIS A 470 -28.14 1.82 6.16
C HIS A 470 -27.84 0.71 5.16
N PHE A 471 -27.09 -0.31 5.57
CA PHE A 471 -26.79 -1.46 4.73
C PHE A 471 -27.97 -2.45 4.66
N THR A 472 -28.59 -2.79 5.80
CA THR A 472 -29.74 -3.72 5.85
C THR A 472 -30.92 -3.20 5.04
N LYS A 473 -31.11 -1.88 4.94
CA LYS A 473 -32.16 -1.25 4.12
C LYS A 473 -31.94 -1.41 2.60
N HIS A 474 -30.70 -1.54 2.13
CA HIS A 474 -30.37 -1.63 0.69
C HIS A 474 -29.74 -2.98 0.29
N LEU A 475 -29.84 -4.02 1.14
CA LEU A 475 -29.20 -5.31 0.91
C LEU A 475 -29.59 -5.93 -0.45
N SER A 476 -30.88 -5.87 -0.80
CA SER A 476 -31.43 -6.39 -2.06
C SER A 476 -30.84 -5.70 -3.29
N GLU A 477 -30.54 -4.40 -3.20
CA GLU A 477 -29.93 -3.61 -4.28
C GLU A 477 -28.42 -3.87 -4.43
N ARG A 478 -27.76 -4.40 -3.39
CA ARG A 478 -26.29 -4.53 -3.32
C ARG A 478 -25.79 -5.98 -3.31
N TYR A 479 -26.67 -6.95 -3.56
CA TYR A 479 -26.31 -8.36 -3.64
C TYR A 479 -25.30 -8.63 -4.77
N LEU A 480 -25.57 -8.13 -5.98
CA LEU A 480 -24.68 -8.32 -7.14
C LEU A 480 -23.47 -7.37 -7.07
N LEU A 481 -23.72 -6.07 -7.05
CA LEU A 481 -22.71 -5.02 -7.20
C LEU A 481 -22.52 -4.19 -5.91
N PRO A 482 -21.29 -3.72 -5.60
CA PRO A 482 -21.10 -2.65 -4.62
C PRO A 482 -21.72 -1.35 -5.13
N TYR A 483 -21.81 -0.33 -4.27
CA TYR A 483 -22.20 1.01 -4.70
C TYR A 483 -21.27 1.47 -5.85
N PRO A 484 -21.83 2.05 -6.92
CA PRO A 484 -21.01 2.63 -7.98
C PRO A 484 -20.18 3.78 -7.41
N ILE A 485 -19.10 4.13 -8.10
CA ILE A 485 -18.47 5.44 -7.90
C ILE A 485 -19.56 6.47 -8.19
N ASP A 486 -19.93 7.29 -7.21
CA ASP A 486 -20.94 8.32 -7.43
C ASP A 486 -20.54 9.17 -8.64
N LYS A 487 -21.36 9.12 -9.70
CA LYS A 487 -21.28 10.14 -10.76
C LYS A 487 -21.60 11.45 -10.06
N GLN A 488 -20.65 12.38 -10.06
CA GLN A 488 -20.78 13.60 -9.28
C GLN A 488 -22.15 14.28 -9.50
N PRO A 489 -22.80 14.74 -8.43
CA PRO A 489 -23.74 15.84 -8.54
C PRO A 489 -22.92 17.11 -8.84
N ASN A 490 -23.01 17.64 -10.07
CA ASN A 490 -22.56 18.99 -10.49
C ASN A 490 -21.17 19.23 -11.13
N SER A 491 -20.39 18.22 -11.56
CA SER A 491 -19.24 18.53 -12.45
C SER A 491 -19.73 18.81 -13.87
N SER A 492 -19.82 20.08 -14.23
CA SER A 492 -19.75 20.49 -15.63
C SER A 492 -18.30 20.35 -16.10
N PHE A 493 -18.12 19.65 -17.23
CA PHE A 493 -16.83 19.51 -17.89
C PHE A 493 -16.79 20.43 -19.11
N SER A 494 -15.67 21.10 -19.29
CA SER A 494 -15.31 21.77 -20.54
C SER A 494 -14.30 20.91 -21.29
N TYR A 495 -13.97 21.31 -22.51
CA TYR A 495 -12.91 20.68 -23.29
C TYR A 495 -12.12 21.71 -24.07
N PHE A 496 -10.86 21.39 -24.33
CA PHE A 496 -10.02 22.07 -25.31
C PHE A 496 -9.52 21.06 -26.35
N LEU A 497 -9.00 21.55 -27.47
CA LEU A 497 -8.46 20.68 -28.53
C LEU A 497 -6.93 20.65 -28.46
N ILE A 498 -6.37 19.47 -28.17
CA ILE A 498 -4.94 19.20 -28.31
C ILE A 498 -4.65 19.11 -29.82
N ASP A 499 -3.70 19.93 -30.29
CA ASP A 499 -3.29 20.04 -31.69
C ASP A 499 -4.46 20.24 -32.67
N LYS A 500 -5.56 20.88 -32.22
CA LYS A 500 -6.82 21.05 -32.98
C LYS A 500 -7.47 19.71 -33.42
N LYS A 501 -7.04 18.58 -32.87
CA LYS A 501 -7.46 17.23 -33.30
C LYS A 501 -8.24 16.47 -32.23
N ILE A 502 -7.75 16.46 -31.00
CA ILE A 502 -8.29 15.59 -29.93
C ILE A 502 -8.91 16.43 -28.83
N LYS A 503 -10.15 16.10 -28.45
CA LYS A 503 -10.81 16.72 -27.30
C LYS A 503 -10.15 16.23 -26.01
N CYS A 504 -9.66 17.16 -25.19
CA CYS A 504 -9.21 16.89 -23.84
C CYS A 504 -10.14 17.60 -22.85
N TYR A 505 -10.67 16.82 -21.92
CA TYR A 505 -11.65 17.29 -20.96
C TYR A 505 -10.98 17.86 -19.70
N TYR A 506 -11.64 18.82 -19.06
CA TYR A 506 -11.27 19.30 -17.73
C TYR A 506 -12.51 19.76 -16.95
N PRO A 507 -12.53 19.57 -15.62
CA PRO A 507 -13.61 20.04 -14.76
C PRO A 507 -13.62 21.59 -14.66
N ILE A 508 -14.81 22.20 -14.67
CA ILE A 508 -14.96 23.68 -14.57
C ILE A 508 -14.87 24.17 -13.13
N PHE A 509 -15.46 23.42 -12.18
CA PHE A 509 -15.60 23.83 -10.78
C PHE A 509 -14.74 23.02 -9.80
N SER A 510 -13.88 22.13 -10.28
CA SER A 510 -12.96 21.33 -9.47
C SER A 510 -11.70 21.02 -10.26
N ASP A 511 -10.80 20.21 -9.70
CA ASP A 511 -9.61 19.66 -10.35
C ASP A 511 -9.70 18.13 -10.56
N GLN A 512 -10.86 17.53 -10.25
CA GLN A 512 -11.05 16.08 -10.18
C GLN A 512 -11.79 15.52 -11.41
N CYS A 513 -11.15 14.57 -12.09
CA CYS A 513 -11.71 13.93 -13.30
C CYS A 513 -12.54 12.65 -13.01
N TYR A 514 -12.43 12.05 -11.82
CA TYR A 514 -13.10 10.78 -11.45
C TYR A 514 -13.05 9.73 -12.57
N ASP A 515 -14.18 9.14 -12.96
CA ASP A 515 -14.31 8.16 -14.06
C ASP A 515 -14.77 8.81 -15.39
N TYR A 516 -14.50 10.11 -15.60
CA TYR A 516 -14.83 10.78 -16.86
C TYR A 516 -14.03 10.22 -18.05
N ASN A 517 -14.39 10.60 -19.27
CA ASN A 517 -13.76 10.09 -20.50
C ASN A 517 -12.29 10.53 -20.64
N LEU A 518 -11.48 9.64 -21.21
CA LEU A 518 -10.08 9.91 -21.56
C LEU A 518 -9.98 10.68 -22.89
N PRO A 519 -9.02 11.62 -23.04
CA PRO A 519 -8.14 12.15 -22.01
C PRO A 519 -8.83 13.22 -21.14
N CYS A 520 -8.57 13.21 -19.83
CA CYS A 520 -9.02 14.24 -18.88
C CYS A 520 -7.84 14.77 -18.07
N THR A 521 -7.78 16.08 -17.85
CA THR A 521 -6.77 16.76 -17.05
C THR A 521 -7.42 17.71 -16.04
N TYR A 522 -6.63 18.18 -15.07
CA TYR A 522 -7.11 19.00 -13.95
C TYR A 522 -7.37 20.46 -14.35
N LYS A 523 -6.83 20.93 -15.47
CA LYS A 523 -7.05 22.28 -16.01
C LYS A 523 -6.77 22.35 -17.50
N GLU A 524 -7.31 23.38 -18.16
CA GLU A 524 -6.95 23.68 -19.55
C GLU A 524 -5.44 23.92 -19.70
N ASN A 525 -4.85 23.34 -20.75
CA ASN A 525 -3.44 23.55 -21.06
C ASN A 525 -3.19 23.57 -22.58
N GLN A 526 -2.88 24.76 -23.10
CA GLN A 526 -2.65 24.98 -24.54
C GLN A 526 -1.22 24.64 -24.99
N GLU A 527 -0.29 24.39 -24.07
CA GLU A 527 1.11 24.02 -24.36
C GLU A 527 1.30 22.50 -24.52
N LEU A 528 0.23 21.73 -24.32
CA LEU A 528 0.24 20.27 -24.44
C LEU A 528 0.09 19.85 -25.91
N HIS A 529 0.98 18.96 -26.36
CA HIS A 529 1.02 18.44 -27.73
C HIS A 529 1.05 16.90 -27.75
N LEU A 530 0.66 16.30 -28.88
CA LEU A 530 0.74 14.86 -29.13
C LEU A 530 2.08 14.51 -29.79
N ILE A 531 2.74 13.45 -29.32
CA ILE A 531 3.95 12.92 -29.97
C ILE A 531 3.63 12.36 -31.38
N GLY A 532 2.37 11.98 -31.62
CA GLY A 532 1.89 11.41 -32.88
C GLY A 532 0.49 11.91 -33.26
N GLY A 533 -0.31 11.03 -33.88
CA GLY A 533 -1.69 11.32 -34.27
C GLY A 533 -2.75 10.94 -33.24
N THR A 534 -2.40 10.13 -32.22
CA THR A 534 -3.35 9.54 -31.27
C THR A 534 -2.90 9.69 -29.82
N ILE A 535 -3.85 9.65 -28.88
CA ILE A 535 -3.53 9.67 -27.43
C ILE A 535 -2.72 8.46 -26.95
N LYS A 536 -2.71 7.37 -27.71
CA LYS A 536 -1.93 6.16 -27.39
C LYS A 536 -0.43 6.38 -27.57
N GLU A 537 -0.04 7.27 -28.48
CA GLU A 537 1.37 7.52 -28.82
C GLU A 537 2.07 8.39 -27.78
N GLY A 538 1.33 9.30 -27.13
CA GLY A 538 1.79 10.04 -25.97
C GLY A 538 1.69 11.56 -26.08
N PHE A 539 2.14 12.22 -25.01
CA PHE A 539 2.00 13.66 -24.81
C PHE A 539 3.33 14.31 -24.44
N TYR A 540 3.55 15.55 -24.85
CA TYR A 540 4.72 16.33 -24.47
C TYR A 540 4.43 17.83 -24.35
N TYR A 541 5.34 18.56 -23.70
CA TYR A 541 5.34 20.02 -23.67
C TYR A 541 6.36 20.54 -24.67
N LYS A 542 5.96 21.51 -25.50
CA LYS A 542 6.90 22.25 -26.33
C LYS A 542 7.46 23.38 -25.48
N SER A 543 8.68 23.21 -24.94
CA SER A 543 9.36 24.31 -24.24
C SER A 543 9.56 25.47 -25.23
N LYS A 544 9.29 26.70 -24.79
CA LYS A 544 9.64 27.90 -25.55
C LYS A 544 11.15 28.04 -25.73
#